data_AF-C7NKB2-F1
#
_entry.id   AF-C7NKB2-F1
#
_cell.length_a   1.000
_cell.length_b   1.000
_cell.length_c   1.000
_cell.angle_alpha   90.00
_cell.angle_beta   90.00
_cell.angle_gamma   90.00
#
_symmetry.space_group_name_H-M   'P 1'
#
loop_
_entity.id
_entity.type
_entity.pdbx_description
1 polymer ?
#
loop_
_entity_poly.entity_id
_entity_poly.type
_entity_poly.pdbx_seq_one_letter_code
_entity_poly.pdbx_strand_id
1 'polypeptide(L)'
;MPSDAPATVPVLAVHAHPDDETLATGVALATLAERGHPVHVLTCTLGDHGEVLPAELRHLEGTADLAPHRRGELAVACAALGVEHRVLGEEPGVPNPTAVRYRDSGMAGSSEAEHPRALVNADRAELADLVREEIRRVGARIVLTYDETGGYGHPDHVAAHRATVAAVRTMPVAERPQLFAVVTPRSWEQEGRRWVAERVEAVPPSGSFRGRPTAGVLVPHPDGPDAERRPGAVEVDALASGVRADNDVTHEVHGTPSSLEAVSRARRAHATQVAEHDGWWAMTNLVAHRAAPAEGYSWLDPASGRIVTGDSDLRAPLAGPMASREDFRSAMGHFATGVTVLTTRLGAGEHAMTANAVMSVSLHPVLLAVCIDNAARFCEALEASGVFTVNVLPASARGHGEWLATPGRPLAGQLDQVPAYSGPMTGLPLLEEASARAECRVVHRAVLGDHTLFVGLVEDVSEGEAAAGADPLLFHRGRMRGLL
;
A
#
# COMPACT_ATOMS: atom_id res chain seq x y z
N MET A 1 20.08 -6.39 42.70
CA MET A 1 20.07 -7.13 41.42
C MET A 1 19.28 -6.28 40.45
N PRO A 2 19.89 -5.66 39.42
CA PRO A 2 19.10 -5.17 38.29
C PRO A 2 18.41 -6.39 37.66
N SER A 3 17.11 -6.31 37.39
CA SER A 3 16.38 -7.44 36.82
C SER A 3 16.86 -7.71 35.39
N ASP A 4 17.48 -8.86 35.15
CA ASP A 4 17.80 -9.41 33.82
C ASP A 4 16.54 -9.85 33.03
N ALA A 5 15.37 -9.25 33.31
CA ALA A 5 14.20 -9.45 32.47
C ALA A 5 14.48 -8.73 31.14
N PRO A 6 14.39 -9.43 29.98
CA PRO A 6 14.58 -8.79 28.70
C PRO A 6 13.61 -7.61 28.55
N ALA A 7 14.07 -6.50 28.01
CA ALA A 7 13.25 -5.31 27.80
C ALA A 7 12.01 -5.69 26.96
N THR A 8 10.82 -5.38 27.46
CA THR A 8 9.58 -5.58 26.73
C THR A 8 9.54 -4.68 25.50
N VAL A 9 9.06 -5.20 24.37
CA VAL A 9 8.94 -4.46 23.11
C VAL A 9 7.46 -4.24 22.82
N PRO A 10 6.91 -3.02 23.02
CA PRO A 10 5.52 -2.74 22.67
C PRO A 10 5.27 -2.84 21.16
N VAL A 11 4.21 -3.57 20.80
CA VAL A 11 3.81 -3.85 19.42
C VAL A 11 2.42 -3.28 19.18
N LEU A 12 2.22 -2.63 18.03
CA LEU A 12 0.93 -2.16 17.57
C LEU A 12 0.60 -2.77 16.20
N ALA A 13 -0.53 -3.45 16.08
CA ALA A 13 -1.08 -3.83 14.77
C ALA A 13 -2.19 -2.86 14.36
N VAL A 14 -2.11 -2.32 13.15
CA VAL A 14 -3.09 -1.38 12.58
C VAL A 14 -3.86 -2.07 11.47
N HIS A 15 -5.15 -2.29 11.70
CA HIS A 15 -6.06 -3.05 10.86
C HIS A 15 -7.31 -2.26 10.45
N ALA A 16 -7.92 -2.64 9.34
CA ALA A 16 -9.07 -1.96 8.76
C ALA A 16 -10.37 -2.36 9.45
N HIS A 17 -10.60 -3.67 9.66
CA HIS A 17 -11.87 -4.23 10.11
C HIS A 17 -11.71 -5.20 11.29
N PRO A 18 -12.81 -5.49 12.02
CA PRO A 18 -12.84 -6.55 13.04
C PRO A 18 -12.77 -7.95 12.42
N ASP A 19 -11.65 -8.66 12.61
CA ASP A 19 -11.29 -10.01 12.12
C ASP A 19 -9.87 -10.02 11.54
N ASP A 20 -9.48 -8.94 10.87
CA ASP A 20 -8.16 -8.75 10.27
C ASP A 20 -7.02 -8.99 11.25
N GLU A 21 -7.17 -8.59 12.52
CA GLU A 21 -6.15 -8.79 13.54
C GLU A 21 -5.94 -10.27 13.85
N THR A 22 -6.98 -11.08 13.66
CA THR A 22 -6.93 -12.52 13.88
C THR A 22 -6.49 -13.26 12.61
N LEU A 23 -6.97 -12.83 11.44
CA LEU A 23 -6.73 -13.50 10.16
C LEU A 23 -5.34 -13.19 9.59
N ALA A 24 -4.85 -11.98 9.78
CA ALA A 24 -3.57 -11.53 9.21
C ALA A 24 -2.42 -11.60 10.21
N THR A 25 -2.64 -11.24 11.48
CA THR A 25 -1.55 -11.10 12.46
C THR A 25 -1.75 -11.91 13.75
N GLY A 26 -2.80 -12.73 13.84
CA GLY A 26 -3.20 -13.40 15.07
C GLY A 26 -2.10 -14.27 15.68
N VAL A 27 -1.33 -14.99 14.86
CA VAL A 27 -0.22 -15.84 15.33
C VAL A 27 0.87 -14.98 15.97
N ALA A 28 1.27 -13.88 15.33
CA ALA A 28 2.26 -12.98 15.90
C ALA A 28 1.74 -12.29 17.17
N LEU A 29 0.52 -11.77 17.14
CA LEU A 29 -0.10 -11.09 18.28
C LEU A 29 -0.16 -12.00 19.51
N ALA A 30 -0.74 -13.20 19.38
CA ALA A 30 -0.86 -14.14 20.49
C ALA A 30 0.52 -14.64 20.98
N THR A 31 1.46 -14.89 20.07
CA THR A 31 2.80 -15.37 20.44
C THR A 31 3.62 -14.31 21.16
N LEU A 32 3.50 -13.04 20.77
CA LEU A 32 4.19 -11.92 21.43
C LEU A 32 3.56 -11.62 22.81
N ALA A 33 2.23 -11.68 22.91
CA ALA A 33 1.52 -11.54 24.17
C ALA A 33 1.85 -12.68 25.16
N GLU A 34 1.89 -13.94 24.70
CA GLU A 34 2.32 -15.10 25.49
C GLU A 34 3.73 -14.91 26.06
N ARG A 35 4.62 -14.26 25.30
CA ARG A 35 6.00 -13.94 25.72
C ARG A 35 6.10 -12.72 26.64
N GLY A 36 4.98 -12.11 27.03
CA GLY A 36 4.92 -10.99 27.97
C GLY A 36 5.22 -9.63 27.36
N HIS A 37 5.14 -9.49 26.03
CA HIS A 37 5.24 -8.17 25.39
C HIS A 37 3.89 -7.44 25.43
N PRO A 38 3.87 -6.11 25.61
CA PRO A 38 2.67 -5.31 25.41
C PRO A 38 2.27 -5.34 23.94
N VAL A 39 1.06 -5.82 23.64
CA VAL A 39 0.55 -5.94 22.28
C VAL A 39 -0.80 -5.24 22.19
N HIS A 40 -0.92 -4.36 21.20
CA HIS A 40 -2.10 -3.53 20.97
C HIS A 40 -2.61 -3.69 19.53
N VAL A 41 -3.92 -3.63 19.35
CA VAL A 41 -4.59 -3.60 18.05
C VAL A 41 -5.35 -2.28 17.91
N LEU A 42 -5.15 -1.60 16.78
CA LEU A 42 -5.95 -0.46 16.36
C LEU A 42 -6.78 -0.85 15.14
N THR A 43 -8.09 -0.82 15.27
CA THR A 43 -9.02 -1.11 14.17
C THR A 43 -9.63 0.18 13.64
N CYS A 44 -9.58 0.40 12.32
CA CYS A 44 -10.00 1.66 11.70
C CYS A 44 -11.52 1.83 11.63
N THR A 45 -12.25 0.75 11.39
CA THR A 45 -13.71 0.73 11.23
C THR A 45 -14.33 -0.44 12.02
N LEU A 46 -15.66 -0.54 12.04
CA LEU A 46 -16.36 -1.68 12.65
C LEU A 46 -16.92 -2.68 11.63
N GLY A 47 -16.56 -2.54 10.36
CA GLY A 47 -17.03 -3.46 9.33
C GLY A 47 -18.56 -3.48 9.18
N ASP A 48 -19.19 -2.30 9.29
CA ASP A 48 -20.64 -2.14 9.32
C ASP A 48 -21.35 -2.40 7.99
N HIS A 49 -20.56 -2.69 6.94
CA HIS A 49 -21.02 -3.08 5.62
C HIS A 49 -20.64 -4.53 5.25
N GLY A 50 -20.05 -5.27 6.20
CA GLY A 50 -19.71 -6.68 6.03
C GLY A 50 -20.92 -7.59 5.85
N GLU A 51 -20.69 -8.73 5.20
CA GLU A 51 -21.66 -9.81 5.05
C GLU A 51 -21.79 -10.61 6.35
N VAL A 52 -22.90 -11.35 6.57
CA VAL A 52 -23.07 -12.18 7.77
C VAL A 52 -23.26 -13.66 7.43
N LEU A 53 -22.36 -14.50 7.95
CA LEU A 53 -22.29 -15.94 7.68
C LEU A 53 -23.46 -16.73 8.33
N PRO A 54 -23.64 -16.75 9.67
CA PRO A 54 -24.63 -17.61 10.34
C PRO A 54 -26.06 -17.12 10.13
N ALA A 55 -26.96 -18.05 9.82
CA ALA A 55 -28.35 -17.74 9.44
C ALA A 55 -29.11 -16.99 10.54
N GLU A 56 -28.85 -17.32 11.80
CA GLU A 56 -29.41 -16.71 12.99
C GLU A 56 -29.03 -15.23 13.16
N LEU A 57 -27.88 -14.79 12.64
CA LEU A 57 -27.40 -13.39 12.75
C LEU A 57 -27.59 -12.58 11.46
N ARG A 58 -28.02 -13.19 10.34
CA ARG A 58 -28.20 -12.49 9.04
C ARG A 58 -29.14 -11.29 9.08
N HIS A 59 -30.02 -11.24 10.07
CA HIS A 59 -30.91 -10.09 10.29
C HIS A 59 -30.14 -8.80 10.62
N LEU A 60 -28.89 -8.88 11.08
CA LEU A 60 -28.02 -7.74 11.36
C LEU A 60 -27.44 -7.12 10.08
N GLU A 61 -27.35 -7.87 8.99
CA GLU A 61 -26.61 -7.46 7.81
C GLU A 61 -27.22 -6.23 7.11
N GLY A 62 -26.40 -5.20 6.88
CA GLY A 62 -26.86 -3.93 6.31
C GLY A 62 -27.75 -3.13 7.26
N THR A 63 -27.75 -3.44 8.55
CA THR A 63 -28.44 -2.67 9.60
C THR A 63 -27.43 -1.94 10.48
N ALA A 64 -27.90 -0.95 11.25
CA ALA A 64 -27.06 -0.22 12.20
C ALA A 64 -26.56 -1.09 13.37
N ASP A 65 -27.16 -2.26 13.58
CA ASP A 65 -26.85 -3.16 14.70
C ASP A 65 -25.62 -4.05 14.43
N LEU A 66 -25.15 -4.13 13.18
CA LEU A 66 -23.98 -4.93 12.83
C LEU A 66 -22.69 -4.40 13.46
N ALA A 67 -22.45 -3.09 13.44
CA ALA A 67 -21.24 -2.49 13.99
C ALA A 67 -21.08 -2.75 15.50
N PRO A 68 -22.10 -2.47 16.34
CA PRO A 68 -22.07 -2.83 17.76
C PRO A 68 -21.85 -4.33 18.01
N HIS A 69 -22.41 -5.19 17.15
CA HIS A 69 -22.20 -6.64 17.25
C HIS A 69 -20.74 -7.03 16.97
N ARG A 70 -20.18 -6.60 15.83
CA ARG A 70 -18.79 -6.88 15.44
C ARG A 70 -17.78 -6.26 16.40
N ARG A 71 -18.12 -5.15 17.07
CA ARG A 71 -17.33 -4.64 18.19
C ARG A 71 -17.23 -5.64 19.35
N GLY A 72 -18.33 -6.30 19.68
CA GLY A 72 -18.36 -7.36 20.69
C GLY A 72 -17.49 -8.54 20.27
N GLU A 73 -17.59 -8.97 19.01
CA GLU A 73 -16.75 -10.04 18.44
C GLU A 73 -15.26 -9.68 18.53
N LEU A 74 -14.87 -8.47 18.12
CA LEU A 74 -13.51 -7.93 18.26
C LEU A 74 -13.00 -8.01 19.70
N ALA A 75 -13.81 -7.56 20.65
CA ALA A 75 -13.41 -7.54 22.05
C ALA A 75 -13.15 -8.96 22.59
N VAL A 76 -14.00 -9.93 22.21
CA VAL A 76 -13.81 -11.34 22.60
C VAL A 76 -12.59 -11.94 21.88
N ALA A 77 -12.38 -11.63 20.61
CA ALA A 77 -11.22 -12.09 19.84
C ALA A 77 -9.90 -11.57 20.42
N CYS A 78 -9.77 -10.26 20.64
CA CYS A 78 -8.58 -9.67 21.24
C CYS A 78 -8.32 -10.19 22.66
N ALA A 79 -9.36 -10.40 23.46
CA ALA A 79 -9.22 -11.05 24.77
C ALA A 79 -8.71 -12.48 24.66
N ALA A 80 -9.15 -13.25 23.66
CA ALA A 80 -8.67 -14.61 23.40
C ALA A 80 -7.19 -14.64 22.98
N LEU A 81 -6.74 -13.65 22.19
CA LEU A 81 -5.34 -13.46 21.78
C LEU A 81 -4.46 -12.91 22.92
N GLY A 82 -5.05 -12.37 23.99
CA GLY A 82 -4.32 -11.75 25.10
C GLY A 82 -3.79 -10.35 24.81
N VAL A 83 -4.46 -9.60 23.92
CA VAL A 83 -4.02 -8.27 23.46
C VAL A 83 -5.01 -7.17 23.85
N GLU A 84 -4.51 -5.95 23.97
CA GLU A 84 -5.36 -4.77 24.12
C GLU A 84 -5.85 -4.29 22.73
N HIS A 85 -7.02 -3.67 22.65
CA HIS A 85 -7.52 -3.14 21.39
C HIS A 85 -8.24 -1.81 21.55
N ARG A 86 -8.30 -1.06 20.45
CA ARG A 86 -9.05 0.20 20.32
C ARG A 86 -9.60 0.33 18.90
N VAL A 87 -10.74 1.02 18.77
CA VAL A 87 -11.28 1.40 17.46
C VAL A 87 -11.05 2.90 17.25
N LEU A 88 -10.64 3.30 16.04
CA LEU A 88 -10.37 4.70 15.71
C LEU A 88 -11.59 5.60 15.99
N GLY A 89 -11.35 6.67 16.74
CA GLY A 89 -12.37 7.63 17.16
C GLY A 89 -12.93 7.39 18.56
N GLU A 90 -12.71 6.22 19.16
CA GLU A 90 -13.16 5.96 20.53
C GLU A 90 -12.20 6.53 21.56
N GLU A 91 -12.72 7.07 22.66
CA GLU A 91 -11.89 7.49 23.80
C GLU A 91 -11.24 6.28 24.48
N PRO A 92 -9.97 6.37 24.91
CA PRO A 92 -9.30 5.27 25.60
C PRO A 92 -10.08 4.80 26.83
N GLY A 93 -10.37 3.49 26.91
CA GLY A 93 -11.07 2.88 28.04
C GLY A 93 -12.59 3.11 28.09
N VAL A 94 -13.18 3.80 27.11
CA VAL A 94 -14.64 4.03 27.04
C VAL A 94 -15.18 3.53 25.69
N PRO A 95 -15.61 2.25 25.61
CA PRO A 95 -16.24 1.70 24.42
C PRO A 95 -17.45 2.52 23.98
N ASN A 96 -17.44 3.00 22.73
CA ASN A 96 -18.56 3.74 22.17
C ASN A 96 -18.66 3.50 20.65
N PRO A 97 -19.47 2.51 20.23
CA PRO A 97 -19.68 2.21 18.81
C PRO A 97 -20.18 3.40 17.98
N THR A 98 -20.83 4.38 18.63
CA THR A 98 -21.33 5.59 17.96
C THR A 98 -20.25 6.67 17.80
N ALA A 99 -19.13 6.56 18.50
CA ALA A 99 -17.98 7.47 18.40
C ALA A 99 -16.97 7.04 17.33
N VAL A 100 -17.17 5.90 16.67
CA VAL A 100 -16.29 5.42 15.61
C VAL A 100 -16.21 6.46 14.48
N ARG A 101 -14.97 6.82 14.14
CA ARG A 101 -14.70 7.97 13.25
C ARG A 101 -15.11 7.68 11.81
N TYR A 102 -14.78 6.47 11.34
CA TYR A 102 -14.92 6.07 9.94
C TYR A 102 -15.79 4.83 9.79
N ARG A 103 -16.51 4.78 8.67
CA ARG A 103 -17.31 3.63 8.24
C ARG A 103 -16.48 2.74 7.34
N ASP A 104 -16.83 1.46 7.33
CA ASP A 104 -16.36 0.52 6.31
C ASP A 104 -16.72 1.07 4.92
N SER A 105 -15.75 1.11 4.01
CA SER A 105 -15.94 1.60 2.64
C SER A 105 -16.52 0.54 1.71
N GLY A 106 -16.65 -0.71 2.18
CA GLY A 106 -17.00 -1.86 1.36
C GLY A 106 -15.91 -2.22 0.35
N MET A 107 -16.22 -3.23 -0.47
CA MET A 107 -15.31 -3.70 -1.52
C MET A 107 -15.09 -2.64 -2.61
N ALA A 108 -13.98 -2.76 -3.34
CA ALA A 108 -13.68 -1.85 -4.45
C ALA A 108 -14.82 -1.81 -5.49
N GLY A 109 -15.30 -0.60 -5.81
CA GLY A 109 -16.41 -0.39 -6.74
C GLY A 109 -17.81 -0.47 -6.11
N SER A 110 -17.92 -0.72 -4.81
CA SER A 110 -19.19 -0.70 -4.08
C SER A 110 -19.72 0.73 -3.85
N SER A 111 -21.03 0.86 -3.68
CA SER A 111 -21.70 2.15 -3.42
C SER A 111 -21.39 2.73 -2.04
N GLU A 112 -20.95 1.88 -1.12
CA GLU A 112 -20.58 2.21 0.26
C GLU A 112 -19.46 3.25 0.30
N ALA A 113 -18.54 3.19 -0.67
CA ALA A 113 -17.46 4.15 -0.85
C ALA A 113 -17.94 5.58 -1.17
N GLU A 114 -19.20 5.78 -1.57
CA GLU A 114 -19.76 7.13 -1.82
C GLU A 114 -20.10 7.86 -0.51
N HIS A 115 -20.17 7.14 0.62
CA HIS A 115 -20.51 7.74 1.89
C HIS A 115 -19.37 8.68 2.38
N PRO A 116 -19.65 9.93 2.82
CA PRO A 116 -18.60 10.88 3.21
C PRO A 116 -17.70 10.41 4.36
N ARG A 117 -18.22 9.54 5.24
CA ARG A 117 -17.47 8.92 6.34
C ARG A 117 -16.83 7.57 6.00
N ALA A 118 -16.93 7.07 4.77
CA ALA A 118 -16.19 5.87 4.36
C ALA A 118 -14.69 6.11 4.57
N LEU A 119 -13.96 5.15 5.13
CA LEU A 119 -12.55 5.32 5.47
C LEU A 119 -11.69 5.70 4.24
N VAL A 120 -12.04 5.21 3.05
CA VAL A 120 -11.36 5.56 1.79
C VAL A 120 -11.43 7.06 1.47
N ASN A 121 -12.44 7.76 2.00
CA ASN A 121 -12.65 9.20 1.83
C ASN A 121 -12.04 10.05 2.96
N ALA A 122 -11.40 9.41 3.96
CA ALA A 122 -10.76 10.12 5.06
C ALA A 122 -9.69 11.10 4.57
N ASP A 123 -9.60 12.26 5.22
CA ASP A 123 -8.43 13.12 5.02
C ASP A 123 -7.16 12.35 5.41
N ARG A 124 -6.21 12.28 4.47
CA ARG A 124 -5.02 11.44 4.62
C ARG A 124 -4.11 11.90 5.76
N ALA A 125 -4.04 13.22 6.00
CA ALA A 125 -3.22 13.76 7.07
C ALA A 125 -3.90 13.50 8.42
N GLU A 126 -5.22 13.73 8.52
CA GLU A 126 -5.98 13.45 9.74
C GLU A 126 -5.88 11.97 10.14
N LEU A 127 -6.09 11.04 9.19
CA LEU A 127 -6.03 9.61 9.48
C LEU A 127 -4.61 9.19 9.91
N ALA A 128 -3.57 9.72 9.27
CA ALA A 128 -2.18 9.49 9.66
C ALA A 128 -1.87 10.05 11.05
N ASP A 129 -2.45 11.20 11.41
CA ASP A 129 -2.29 11.83 12.71
C ASP A 129 -2.90 10.97 13.83
N LEU A 130 -4.10 10.44 13.61
CA LEU A 130 -4.76 9.52 14.56
C LEU A 130 -3.95 8.23 14.77
N VAL A 131 -3.40 7.64 13.71
CA VAL A 131 -2.53 6.46 13.83
C VAL A 131 -1.23 6.82 14.57
N ARG A 132 -0.64 7.99 14.29
CA ARG A 132 0.58 8.46 14.97
C ARG A 132 0.36 8.72 16.46
N GLU A 133 -0.80 9.26 16.83
CA GLU A 133 -1.20 9.42 18.22
C GLU A 133 -1.27 8.08 18.94
N GLU A 134 -1.84 7.06 18.30
CA GLU A 134 -1.91 5.72 18.88
C GLU A 134 -0.52 5.08 19.03
N ILE A 135 0.34 5.18 18.01
CA ILE A 135 1.75 4.74 18.07
C ILE A 135 2.45 5.34 19.29
N ARG A 136 2.28 6.65 19.52
CA ARG A 136 2.88 7.35 20.67
C ARG A 136 2.25 6.94 22.00
N ARG A 137 0.92 6.80 22.03
CA ARG A 137 0.16 6.43 23.24
C ARG A 137 0.63 5.10 23.81
N VAL A 138 0.81 4.10 22.95
CA VAL A 138 1.25 2.76 23.37
C VAL A 138 2.77 2.61 23.42
N GLY A 139 3.52 3.64 23.01
CA GLY A 139 4.97 3.58 22.92
C GLY A 139 5.47 2.51 21.96
N ALA A 140 4.75 2.28 20.86
CA ALA A 140 5.03 1.19 19.92
C ALA A 140 6.47 1.28 19.40
N ARG A 141 7.17 0.16 19.47
CA ARG A 141 8.52 -0.03 18.91
C ARG A 141 8.49 -0.84 17.63
N ILE A 142 7.45 -1.64 17.45
CA ILE A 142 7.12 -2.38 16.24
C ILE A 142 5.68 -2.03 15.85
N VAL A 143 5.47 -1.78 14.57
CA VAL A 143 4.14 -1.60 13.98
C VAL A 143 3.94 -2.63 12.88
N LEU A 144 2.82 -3.35 12.93
CA LEU A 144 2.36 -4.29 11.91
C LEU A 144 1.18 -3.69 11.14
N THR A 145 1.19 -3.78 9.82
CA THR A 145 0.07 -3.38 8.97
C THR A 145 0.12 -4.12 7.63
N TYR A 146 -0.64 -3.70 6.64
CA TYR A 146 -0.67 -4.30 5.31
C TYR A 146 0.50 -3.81 4.42
N ASP A 147 0.73 -4.51 3.31
CA ASP A 147 1.59 -4.02 2.23
C ASP A 147 0.90 -2.95 1.36
N GLU A 148 1.60 -2.44 0.33
CA GLU A 148 1.07 -1.38 -0.54
C GLU A 148 -0.21 -1.76 -1.29
N THR A 149 -0.52 -3.05 -1.38
CA THR A 149 -1.73 -3.57 -2.04
C THR A 149 -2.88 -3.80 -1.07
N GLY A 150 -2.65 -3.65 0.23
CA GLY A 150 -3.65 -3.99 1.25
C GLY A 150 -3.89 -5.50 1.39
N GLY A 151 -2.94 -6.34 0.97
CA GLY A 151 -3.03 -7.80 1.05
C GLY A 151 -3.94 -8.47 0.00
N TYR A 152 -5.17 -7.99 -0.22
CA TYR A 152 -6.03 -8.50 -1.30
C TYR A 152 -6.74 -7.40 -2.11
N GLY A 153 -6.35 -6.13 -1.91
CA GLY A 153 -6.89 -5.01 -2.66
C GLY A 153 -8.11 -4.33 -2.02
N HIS A 154 -8.46 -4.65 -0.78
CA HIS A 154 -9.54 -3.93 -0.09
C HIS A 154 -9.19 -2.43 0.05
N PRO A 155 -10.08 -1.50 -0.33
CA PRO A 155 -9.81 -0.06 -0.23
C PRO A 155 -9.37 0.39 1.16
N ASP A 156 -10.04 -0.11 2.20
CA ASP A 156 -9.71 0.23 3.60
C ASP A 156 -8.37 -0.32 4.08
N HIS A 157 -7.93 -1.48 3.57
CA HIS A 157 -6.60 -2.01 3.90
C HIS A 157 -5.52 -1.11 3.30
N VAL A 158 -5.73 -0.65 2.07
CA VAL A 158 -4.85 0.33 1.40
C VAL A 158 -4.86 1.67 2.15
N ALA A 159 -6.02 2.12 2.63
CA ALA A 159 -6.13 3.34 3.44
C ALA A 159 -5.37 3.22 4.78
N ALA A 160 -5.56 2.11 5.50
CA ALA A 160 -4.86 1.81 6.75
C ALA A 160 -3.33 1.72 6.55
N HIS A 161 -2.88 1.05 5.49
CA HIS A 161 -1.47 1.01 5.09
C HIS A 161 -0.91 2.43 4.86
N ARG A 162 -1.57 3.23 4.00
CA ARG A 162 -1.12 4.58 3.66
C ARG A 162 -1.04 5.49 4.88
N ALA A 163 -2.05 5.40 5.76
CA ALA A 163 -2.08 6.15 7.01
C ALA A 163 -0.93 5.76 7.94
N THR A 164 -0.69 4.46 8.12
CA THR A 164 0.38 3.93 8.97
C THR A 164 1.76 4.34 8.45
N VAL A 165 2.00 4.20 7.14
CA VAL A 165 3.25 4.65 6.50
C VAL A 165 3.43 6.16 6.69
N ALA A 166 2.39 6.96 6.44
CA ALA A 166 2.48 8.42 6.60
C ALA A 166 2.71 8.83 8.06
N ALA A 167 2.07 8.15 9.01
CA ALA A 167 2.27 8.34 10.45
C ALA A 167 3.74 8.16 10.81
N VAL A 168 4.34 7.01 10.46
CA VAL A 168 5.75 6.72 10.76
C VAL A 168 6.70 7.65 9.99
N ARG A 169 6.44 7.92 8.70
CA ARG A 169 7.28 8.80 7.86
C ARG A 169 7.41 10.21 8.42
N THR A 170 6.35 10.72 9.06
CA THR A 170 6.32 12.08 9.61
C THR A 170 6.89 12.17 11.03
N MET A 171 7.17 11.04 11.68
CA MET A 171 7.82 11.02 13.00
C MET A 171 9.32 11.35 12.93
N PRO A 172 9.90 11.95 13.99
CA PRO A 172 11.34 12.08 14.15
C PRO A 172 12.02 10.72 14.04
N VAL A 173 13.16 10.63 13.34
CA VAL A 173 13.84 9.36 13.06
C VAL A 173 14.12 8.54 14.33
N ALA A 174 14.49 9.21 15.44
CA ALA A 174 14.77 8.56 16.72
C ALA A 174 13.52 7.96 17.41
N GLU A 175 12.32 8.40 17.04
CA GLU A 175 11.04 7.94 17.58
C GLU A 175 10.38 6.86 16.72
N ARG A 176 10.84 6.65 15.47
CA ARG A 176 10.16 5.77 14.52
C ARG A 176 10.17 4.31 15.00
N PRO A 177 9.00 3.64 15.06
CA PRO A 177 8.97 2.20 15.22
C PRO A 177 9.54 1.51 13.98
N GLN A 178 9.95 0.26 14.16
CA GLN A 178 10.14 -0.66 13.03
C GLN A 178 8.77 -0.97 12.42
N LEU A 179 8.69 -0.96 11.10
CA LEU A 179 7.43 -1.12 10.38
C LEU A 179 7.49 -2.38 9.52
N PHE A 180 6.50 -3.25 9.68
CA PHE A 180 6.39 -4.50 8.93
C PHE A 180 5.03 -4.62 8.27
N ALA A 181 5.05 -5.12 7.04
CA ALA A 181 3.86 -5.55 6.32
C ALA A 181 3.66 -7.05 6.54
N VAL A 182 2.44 -7.45 6.87
CA VAL A 182 2.02 -8.86 6.79
C VAL A 182 1.98 -9.30 5.32
N VAL A 183 2.61 -10.44 5.02
CA VAL A 183 2.68 -11.03 3.67
C VAL A 183 2.63 -12.55 3.76
N THR A 184 2.19 -13.21 2.68
CA THR A 184 2.19 -14.67 2.60
C THR A 184 3.29 -15.13 1.64
N PRO A 185 4.29 -15.92 2.08
CA PRO A 185 5.25 -16.54 1.16
C PRO A 185 4.53 -17.41 0.13
N ARG A 186 4.97 -17.38 -1.13
CA ARG A 186 4.36 -18.17 -2.21
C ARG A 186 4.43 -19.66 -1.92
N SER A 187 5.53 -20.15 -1.35
CA SER A 187 5.63 -21.56 -0.94
C SER A 187 4.60 -21.95 0.12
N TRP A 188 4.34 -21.08 1.10
CA TRP A 188 3.38 -21.34 2.17
C TRP A 188 1.93 -21.31 1.67
N GLU A 189 1.61 -20.40 0.75
CA GLU A 189 0.30 -20.38 0.07
C GLU A 189 0.07 -21.68 -0.71
N GLN A 190 1.08 -22.17 -1.44
CA GLN A 190 1.00 -23.45 -2.16
C GLN A 190 0.85 -24.64 -1.20
N GLU A 191 1.61 -24.65 -0.09
CA GLU A 191 1.47 -25.68 0.95
C GLU A 191 0.07 -25.67 1.56
N GLY A 192 -0.46 -24.48 1.88
CA GLY A 192 -1.80 -24.30 2.41
C GLY A 192 -2.87 -24.86 1.49
N ARG A 193 -2.80 -24.54 0.19
CA ARG A 193 -3.75 -25.05 -0.81
C ARG A 193 -3.71 -26.56 -0.95
N ARG A 194 -2.51 -27.16 -1.01
CA ARG A 194 -2.35 -28.63 -1.05
C ARG A 194 -2.92 -29.28 0.21
N TRP A 195 -2.62 -28.72 1.37
CA TRP A 195 -3.14 -29.22 2.64
C TRP A 195 -4.68 -29.22 2.65
N VAL A 196 -5.31 -28.14 2.20
CA VAL A 196 -6.78 -28.03 2.13
C VAL A 196 -7.34 -29.01 1.11
N ALA A 197 -6.76 -29.09 -0.09
CA ALA A 197 -7.20 -30.00 -1.14
C ALA A 197 -7.14 -31.49 -0.74
N GLU A 198 -6.20 -31.85 0.14
CA GLU A 198 -6.06 -33.21 0.66
C GLU A 198 -7.01 -33.55 1.82
N ARG A 199 -7.51 -32.56 2.55
CA ARG A 199 -8.16 -32.76 3.87
C ARG A 199 -9.57 -32.20 3.99
N VAL A 200 -9.95 -31.27 3.12
CA VAL A 200 -11.25 -30.61 3.16
C VAL A 200 -12.11 -31.12 2.01
N GLU A 201 -13.30 -31.60 2.35
CA GLU A 201 -14.29 -32.01 1.36
C GLU A 201 -14.98 -30.78 0.78
N ALA A 202 -14.94 -30.63 -0.55
CA ALA A 202 -15.66 -29.56 -1.23
C ALA A 202 -17.16 -29.81 -1.16
N VAL A 203 -17.91 -28.80 -0.72
CA VAL A 203 -19.38 -28.83 -0.64
C VAL A 203 -19.93 -27.79 -1.63
N PRO A 204 -20.73 -28.20 -2.63
CA PRO A 204 -21.27 -27.25 -3.60
C PRO A 204 -22.01 -26.09 -2.93
N PRO A 205 -21.81 -24.84 -3.41
CA PRO A 205 -22.54 -23.69 -2.89
C PRO A 205 -24.06 -23.90 -2.95
N SER A 206 -24.74 -23.55 -1.87
CA SER A 206 -26.19 -23.71 -1.74
C SER A 206 -26.82 -22.63 -0.87
N GLY A 207 -28.15 -22.54 -0.96
CA GLY A 207 -28.93 -21.45 -0.39
C GLY A 207 -28.63 -20.11 -1.08
N SER A 208 -29.40 -19.08 -0.75
CA SER A 208 -29.13 -17.74 -1.23
C SER A 208 -29.67 -16.68 -0.28
N PHE A 209 -28.88 -15.64 -0.06
CA PHE A 209 -29.29 -14.42 0.64
C PHE A 209 -28.66 -13.24 -0.08
N ARG A 210 -29.47 -12.22 -0.41
CA ARG A 210 -29.04 -11.05 -1.19
C ARG A 210 -28.25 -11.39 -2.47
N GLY A 211 -28.60 -12.49 -3.14
CA GLY A 211 -28.02 -12.89 -4.42
C GLY A 211 -26.72 -13.69 -4.34
N ARG A 212 -26.21 -14.01 -3.14
CA ARG A 212 -25.01 -14.83 -2.93
C ARG A 212 -25.30 -16.15 -2.23
N PRO A 213 -24.49 -17.20 -2.44
CA PRO A 213 -24.59 -18.46 -1.70
C PRO A 213 -24.40 -18.26 -0.19
N THR A 214 -25.01 -19.13 0.60
CA THR A 214 -25.04 -18.99 2.06
C THR A 214 -24.48 -20.19 2.82
N ALA A 215 -24.14 -21.24 2.10
CA ALA A 215 -23.59 -22.48 2.59
C ALA A 215 -22.77 -23.14 1.49
N GLY A 216 -21.81 -23.96 1.87
CA GLY A 216 -20.89 -24.63 0.95
C GLY A 216 -19.45 -24.46 1.42
N VAL A 217 -18.55 -25.17 0.76
CA VAL A 217 -17.11 -25.13 1.00
C VAL A 217 -16.42 -25.23 -0.35
N LEU A 218 -15.78 -24.14 -0.76
CA LEU A 218 -14.99 -24.06 -1.98
C LEU A 218 -13.54 -24.38 -1.63
N VAL A 219 -13.02 -25.44 -2.24
CA VAL A 219 -11.63 -25.87 -2.05
C VAL A 219 -10.80 -25.32 -3.21
N PRO A 220 -9.79 -24.45 -2.93
CA PRO A 220 -8.92 -23.91 -3.97
C PRO A 220 -8.06 -25.01 -4.59
N HIS A 221 -7.67 -24.82 -5.84
CA HIS A 221 -6.80 -25.74 -6.54
C HIS A 221 -5.41 -25.82 -5.86
N PRO A 222 -4.85 -27.03 -5.66
CA PRO A 222 -3.57 -27.22 -4.96
C PRO A 222 -2.39 -26.48 -5.59
N ASP A 223 -2.39 -26.29 -6.91
CA ASP A 223 -1.29 -25.64 -7.63
C ASP A 223 -1.57 -24.17 -7.99
N GLY A 224 -2.67 -23.60 -7.48
CA GLY A 224 -3.07 -22.23 -7.75
C GLY A 224 -3.86 -22.06 -9.06
N PRO A 225 -3.96 -20.81 -9.58
CA PRO A 225 -4.84 -20.49 -10.70
C PRO A 225 -4.37 -21.15 -12.00
N ASP A 226 -5.25 -21.97 -12.57
CA ASP A 226 -5.07 -22.63 -13.87
C ASP A 226 -5.96 -21.93 -14.92
N ALA A 227 -5.31 -21.32 -15.92
CA ALA A 227 -5.97 -20.55 -16.97
C ALA A 227 -6.85 -21.42 -17.89
N GLU A 228 -6.72 -22.75 -17.84
CA GLU A 228 -7.53 -23.68 -18.63
C GLU A 228 -8.85 -24.09 -17.95
N ARG A 229 -9.09 -23.64 -16.70
CA ARG A 229 -10.32 -23.93 -15.95
C ARG A 229 -11.49 -22.99 -16.28
N ARG A 230 -12.70 -23.40 -15.88
CA ARG A 230 -13.94 -22.64 -16.08
C ARG A 230 -13.85 -21.25 -15.44
N PRO A 231 -14.48 -20.20 -16.01
CA PRO A 231 -14.36 -18.80 -15.55
C PRO A 231 -14.59 -18.56 -14.05
N GLY A 232 -15.49 -19.30 -13.38
CA GLY A 232 -15.74 -19.17 -11.94
C GLY A 232 -14.75 -19.92 -11.02
N ALA A 233 -13.94 -20.83 -11.56
CA ALA A 233 -12.84 -21.44 -10.81
C ALA A 233 -11.63 -20.49 -10.71
N VAL A 234 -11.49 -19.57 -11.67
CA VAL A 234 -10.38 -18.61 -11.73
C VAL A 234 -10.37 -17.67 -10.52
N GLU A 235 -11.53 -17.28 -10.01
CA GLU A 235 -11.65 -16.36 -8.87
C GLU A 235 -11.34 -17.04 -7.53
N VAL A 236 -11.81 -18.28 -7.34
CA VAL A 236 -11.47 -19.13 -6.18
C VAL A 236 -9.99 -19.46 -6.16
N ASP A 237 -9.41 -19.71 -7.34
CA ASP A 237 -8.03 -20.12 -7.46
C ASP A 237 -7.05 -18.93 -7.50
N ALA A 238 -7.54 -17.68 -7.57
CA ALA A 238 -6.71 -16.49 -7.61
C ALA A 238 -5.81 -16.37 -6.37
N LEU A 239 -4.60 -15.86 -6.58
CA LEU A 239 -3.69 -15.51 -5.49
C LEU A 239 -4.01 -14.10 -5.01
N ALA A 240 -4.13 -13.92 -3.70
CA ALA A 240 -4.24 -12.60 -3.10
C ALA A 240 -3.01 -11.76 -3.44
N SER A 241 -3.19 -10.44 -3.58
CA SER A 241 -2.10 -9.54 -3.96
C SER A 241 -0.96 -9.49 -2.95
N GLY A 242 -1.16 -9.93 -1.72
CA GLY A 242 -0.18 -10.03 -0.63
C GLY A 242 0.60 -11.35 -0.58
N VAL A 243 0.37 -12.26 -1.55
CA VAL A 243 1.24 -13.40 -1.77
C VAL A 243 2.52 -12.92 -2.46
N ARG A 244 3.67 -13.09 -1.79
CA ARG A 244 4.97 -12.57 -2.22
C ARG A 244 5.95 -13.69 -2.58
N ALA A 245 7.00 -13.35 -3.33
CA ALA A 245 8.10 -14.29 -3.49
C ALA A 245 8.74 -14.56 -2.13
N ASP A 246 9.18 -15.79 -1.89
CA ASP A 246 9.74 -16.18 -0.60
C ASP A 246 10.91 -15.29 -0.17
N ASN A 247 11.74 -14.84 -1.13
CA ASN A 247 12.87 -13.94 -0.88
C ASN A 247 12.46 -12.50 -0.50
N ASP A 248 11.21 -12.13 -0.68
CA ASP A 248 10.68 -10.83 -0.22
C ASP A 248 10.23 -10.89 1.25
N VAL A 249 10.11 -12.10 1.82
CA VAL A 249 9.72 -12.31 3.21
C VAL A 249 10.97 -12.23 4.08
N THR A 250 10.99 -11.26 4.98
CA THR A 250 12.18 -10.91 5.77
C THR A 250 12.16 -11.53 7.16
N HIS A 251 10.96 -11.81 7.68
CA HIS A 251 10.72 -12.29 9.02
C HIS A 251 9.56 -13.28 9.00
N GLU A 252 9.63 -14.25 9.91
CA GLU A 252 8.59 -15.24 10.11
C GLU A 252 8.29 -15.32 11.60
N VAL A 253 7.01 -15.46 11.93
CA VAL A 253 6.57 -15.73 13.31
C VAL A 253 5.86 -17.06 13.33
N HIS A 254 6.42 -18.01 14.08
CA HIS A 254 5.87 -19.35 14.26
C HIS A 254 5.15 -19.43 15.60
N GLY A 255 3.89 -19.87 15.57
CA GLY A 255 3.05 -20.00 16.75
C GLY A 255 3.49 -21.13 17.67
N THR A 256 3.23 -20.98 18.96
CA THR A 256 3.28 -22.07 19.93
C THR A 256 1.95 -22.82 19.90
N PRO A 257 1.86 -24.04 20.45
CA PRO A 257 0.56 -24.70 20.60
C PRO A 257 -0.48 -23.85 21.34
N SER A 258 -0.05 -23.06 22.34
CA SER A 258 -0.96 -22.23 23.13
C SER A 258 -1.42 -20.98 22.36
N SER A 259 -0.52 -20.34 21.61
CA SER A 259 -0.85 -19.17 20.80
C SER A 259 -1.74 -19.55 19.61
N LEU A 260 -1.51 -20.72 18.99
CA LEU A 260 -2.39 -21.23 17.93
C LEU A 260 -3.80 -21.59 18.45
N GLU A 261 -3.91 -22.11 19.67
CA GLU A 261 -5.22 -22.32 20.30
C GLU A 261 -5.94 -20.98 20.58
N ALA A 262 -5.20 -19.97 21.02
CA ALA A 262 -5.71 -18.61 21.19
C ALA A 262 -6.24 -18.02 19.88
N VAL A 263 -5.50 -18.15 18.77
CA VAL A 263 -5.94 -17.73 17.43
C VAL A 263 -7.21 -18.48 16.99
N SER A 264 -7.28 -19.79 17.22
CA SER A 264 -8.48 -20.57 16.91
C SER A 264 -9.71 -20.10 17.71
N ARG A 265 -9.54 -19.75 19.00
CA ARG A 265 -10.61 -19.14 19.79
C ARG A 265 -11.00 -17.75 19.28
N ALA A 266 -10.03 -16.95 18.85
CA ALA A 266 -10.28 -15.62 18.29
C ALA A 266 -11.07 -15.69 16.97
N ARG A 267 -10.74 -16.63 16.07
CA ARG A 267 -11.53 -16.85 14.84
C ARG A 267 -12.96 -17.25 15.14
N ARG A 268 -13.19 -18.12 16.13
CA ARG A 268 -14.55 -18.47 16.59
C ARG A 268 -15.32 -17.29 17.15
N ALA A 269 -14.63 -16.28 17.70
CA ALA A 269 -15.28 -15.10 18.24
C ALA A 269 -15.85 -14.19 17.14
N HIS A 270 -15.23 -14.18 15.95
CA HIS A 270 -15.72 -13.50 14.74
C HIS A 270 -16.78 -14.33 14.00
N ALA A 271 -17.79 -14.79 14.72
CA ALA A 271 -18.80 -15.72 14.21
C ALA A 271 -19.60 -15.18 13.01
N THR A 272 -19.76 -13.85 12.89
CA THR A 272 -20.40 -13.25 11.72
C THR A 272 -19.56 -13.36 10.44
N GLN A 273 -18.23 -13.46 10.55
CA GLN A 273 -17.30 -13.40 9.41
C GLN A 273 -16.62 -14.74 9.13
N VAL A 274 -16.28 -15.51 10.16
CA VAL A 274 -15.39 -16.66 10.08
C VAL A 274 -16.07 -17.93 10.59
N ALA A 275 -16.09 -18.95 9.74
CA ALA A 275 -16.40 -20.32 10.12
C ALA A 275 -15.09 -21.07 10.42
N GLU A 276 -14.78 -21.26 11.71
CA GLU A 276 -13.61 -22.02 12.17
C GLU A 276 -13.91 -23.52 12.24
N HIS A 277 -12.99 -24.33 11.73
CA HIS A 277 -13.01 -25.80 11.76
C HIS A 277 -11.69 -26.36 12.31
N ASP A 278 -11.57 -27.70 12.35
CA ASP A 278 -10.34 -28.36 12.79
C ASP A 278 -9.22 -28.22 11.74
N GLY A 279 -8.32 -27.27 11.96
CA GLY A 279 -7.16 -27.02 11.11
C GLY A 279 -7.42 -26.16 9.87
N TRP A 280 -8.64 -25.65 9.67
CA TRP A 280 -9.00 -24.76 8.56
C TRP A 280 -10.18 -23.87 8.90
N TRP A 281 -10.42 -22.86 8.08
CA TRP A 281 -11.51 -21.90 8.23
C TRP A 281 -11.97 -21.38 6.87
N ALA A 282 -13.16 -20.77 6.83
CA ALA A 282 -13.68 -20.11 5.64
C ALA A 282 -14.44 -18.83 6.03
N MET A 283 -14.59 -17.91 5.08
CA MET A 283 -15.41 -16.70 5.24
C MET A 283 -16.70 -16.79 4.42
N THR A 284 -17.39 -15.67 4.25
CA THR A 284 -18.63 -15.58 3.47
C THR A 284 -18.46 -15.90 1.99
N ASN A 285 -17.23 -15.83 1.46
CA ASN A 285 -16.86 -16.31 0.12
C ASN A 285 -16.80 -17.84 0.01
N LEU A 286 -16.96 -18.56 1.12
CA LEU A 286 -16.93 -20.03 1.24
C LEU A 286 -15.58 -20.69 0.91
N VAL A 287 -14.52 -19.91 0.67
CA VAL A 287 -13.20 -20.46 0.31
C VAL A 287 -12.52 -21.01 1.57
N ALA A 288 -12.10 -22.27 1.51
CA ALA A 288 -11.39 -22.92 2.60
C ALA A 288 -9.92 -22.50 2.63
N HIS A 289 -9.47 -22.06 3.79
CA HIS A 289 -8.10 -21.66 4.10
C HIS A 289 -7.54 -22.53 5.22
N ARG A 290 -6.29 -22.98 5.08
CA ARG A 290 -5.60 -23.68 6.16
C ARG A 290 -5.41 -22.73 7.36
N ALA A 291 -5.62 -23.23 8.57
CA ALA A 291 -5.15 -22.58 9.78
C ALA A 291 -3.61 -22.70 9.86
N ALA A 292 -2.90 -21.79 9.20
CA ALA A 292 -1.44 -21.83 9.14
C ALA A 292 -0.82 -21.67 10.54
N PRO A 293 0.26 -22.41 10.85
CA PRO A 293 0.94 -22.33 12.14
C PRO A 293 1.92 -21.15 12.24
N ALA A 294 2.09 -20.37 11.17
CA ALA A 294 3.06 -19.30 11.07
C ALA A 294 2.58 -18.18 10.15
N GLU A 295 3.15 -16.99 10.34
CA GLU A 295 2.88 -15.77 9.56
C GLU A 295 4.19 -15.18 9.03
N GLY A 296 4.14 -14.63 7.80
CA GLY A 296 5.26 -13.98 7.14
C GLY A 296 5.17 -12.46 7.21
N TYR A 297 6.34 -11.81 7.30
CA TYR A 297 6.46 -10.36 7.41
C TYR A 297 7.61 -9.82 6.56
N SER A 298 7.36 -8.71 5.88
CA SER A 298 8.38 -7.95 5.15
C SER A 298 8.62 -6.61 5.82
N TRP A 299 9.88 -6.17 5.87
CA TRP A 299 10.18 -4.77 6.19
C TRP A 299 9.38 -3.85 5.30
N LEU A 300 8.74 -2.84 5.88
CA LEU A 300 8.02 -1.81 5.16
C LEU A 300 8.77 -0.50 5.28
N ASP A 301 9.27 0.02 4.16
CA ASP A 301 10.02 1.27 4.17
C ASP A 301 9.05 2.46 4.33
N PRO A 302 9.13 3.25 5.41
CA PRO A 302 8.23 4.38 5.61
C PRO A 302 8.44 5.50 4.57
N ALA A 303 9.60 5.59 3.91
CA ALA A 303 9.83 6.61 2.90
C ALA A 303 9.02 6.33 1.63
N SER A 304 9.08 5.10 1.13
CA SER A 304 8.36 4.67 -0.08
C SER A 304 6.95 4.15 0.18
N GLY A 305 6.68 3.63 1.38
CA GLY A 305 5.46 2.88 1.69
C GLY A 305 5.41 1.50 1.04
N ARG A 306 6.56 0.89 0.73
CA ARG A 306 6.61 -0.39 0.02
C ARG A 306 7.44 -1.40 0.77
N ILE A 307 7.12 -2.68 0.58
CA ILE A 307 7.93 -3.74 1.17
C ILE A 307 9.35 -3.71 0.59
N VAL A 308 10.33 -4.03 1.42
CA VAL A 308 11.72 -4.21 0.99
C VAL A 308 11.82 -5.59 0.35
N THR A 309 12.15 -5.63 -0.95
CA THR A 309 12.31 -6.88 -1.71
C THR A 309 13.77 -7.35 -1.72
N GLY A 310 13.98 -8.64 -1.90
CA GLY A 310 15.31 -9.27 -1.84
C GLY A 310 16.33 -8.75 -2.87
N ASP A 311 15.86 -8.19 -4.00
CA ASP A 311 16.71 -7.57 -5.03
C ASP A 311 17.12 -6.11 -4.70
N SER A 312 16.52 -5.51 -3.65
CA SER A 312 16.75 -4.12 -3.26
C SER A 312 17.77 -3.99 -2.13
N ASP A 313 18.98 -4.50 -2.37
CA ASP A 313 20.13 -4.45 -1.44
C ASP A 313 20.63 -3.01 -1.13
N LEU A 314 19.94 -1.98 -1.63
CA LEU A 314 20.25 -0.58 -1.36
C LEU A 314 19.81 -0.12 0.05
N ARG A 315 19.13 -0.98 0.83
CA ARG A 315 18.63 -0.63 2.18
C ARG A 315 18.68 -1.76 3.22
N ALA A 316 19.75 -2.56 3.24
CA ALA A 316 20.33 -2.81 4.57
C ALA A 316 20.45 -1.43 5.25
N PRO A 317 20.05 -1.24 6.53
CA PRO A 317 20.09 0.08 7.16
C PRO A 317 21.43 0.70 6.81
N LEU A 318 21.42 1.83 6.09
CA LEU A 318 22.64 2.52 5.66
C LEU A 318 23.32 3.02 6.93
N ALA A 319 24.00 2.11 7.62
CA ALA A 319 24.70 2.33 8.86
C ALA A 319 25.97 3.06 8.49
N GLY A 320 25.89 4.39 8.55
CA GLY A 320 27.00 5.26 8.21
C GLY A 320 26.67 6.72 8.48
N PRO A 321 27.69 7.58 8.59
CA PRO A 321 27.49 9.02 8.71
C PRO A 321 26.76 9.55 7.46
N MET A 322 25.64 10.24 7.66
CA MET A 322 24.90 10.94 6.60
C MET A 322 25.29 12.42 6.55
N ALA A 323 25.44 12.97 5.35
CA ALA A 323 25.54 14.41 5.16
C ALA A 323 24.21 15.11 5.51
N SER A 324 24.27 16.38 5.92
CA SER A 324 23.05 17.16 6.14
C SER A 324 22.33 17.41 4.81
N ARG A 325 20.98 17.51 4.86
CA ARG A 325 20.16 17.81 3.69
C ARG A 325 20.53 19.15 3.05
N GLU A 326 20.88 20.13 3.87
CA GLU A 326 21.26 21.47 3.41
C GLU A 326 22.61 21.44 2.69
N ASP A 327 23.62 20.76 3.27
CA ASP A 327 24.94 20.61 2.65
C ASP A 327 24.86 19.87 1.33
N PHE A 328 24.08 18.79 1.27
CA PHE A 328 23.88 18.03 0.05
C PHE A 328 23.21 18.88 -1.05
N ARG A 329 22.13 19.61 -0.72
CA ARG A 329 21.44 20.51 -1.67
C ARG A 329 22.35 21.63 -2.15
N SER A 330 23.15 22.20 -1.24
CA SER A 330 24.14 23.24 -1.55
C SER A 330 25.18 22.70 -2.53
N ALA A 331 25.80 21.55 -2.23
CA ALA A 331 26.78 20.89 -3.09
C ALA A 331 26.22 20.53 -4.47
N MET A 332 25.05 19.89 -4.52
CA MET A 332 24.41 19.51 -5.79
C MET A 332 23.98 20.73 -6.62
N GLY A 333 23.71 21.88 -6.00
CA GLY A 333 23.41 23.12 -6.69
C GLY A 333 24.54 23.66 -7.58
N HIS A 334 25.77 23.16 -7.43
CA HIS A 334 26.91 23.48 -8.30
C HIS A 334 26.91 22.69 -9.62
N PHE A 335 26.20 21.57 -9.69
CA PHE A 335 26.08 20.78 -10.90
C PHE A 335 24.96 21.35 -11.77
N ALA A 336 25.33 22.10 -12.80
CA ALA A 336 24.36 22.68 -13.74
C ALA A 336 23.70 21.57 -14.57
N THR A 337 22.38 21.61 -14.68
CA THR A 337 21.59 20.66 -15.49
C THR A 337 20.77 21.42 -16.53
N GLY A 338 20.34 20.73 -17.59
CA GLY A 338 19.23 21.21 -18.39
C GLY A 338 17.92 21.23 -17.60
N VAL A 339 16.90 21.89 -18.15
CA VAL A 339 15.53 21.86 -17.64
C VAL A 339 14.65 21.14 -18.65
N THR A 340 13.80 20.26 -18.16
CA THR A 340 12.84 19.52 -18.98
C THR A 340 11.43 19.65 -18.43
N VAL A 341 10.44 19.43 -19.28
CA VAL A 341 9.07 19.14 -18.87
C VAL A 341 8.76 17.68 -19.19
N LEU A 342 8.42 16.94 -18.16
CA LEU A 342 7.90 15.59 -18.28
C LEU A 342 6.40 15.65 -18.48
N THR A 343 5.84 14.79 -19.33
CA THR A 343 4.39 14.62 -19.41
C THR A 343 3.98 13.15 -19.30
N THR A 344 2.78 12.91 -18.77
CA THR A 344 2.15 11.59 -18.62
C THR A 344 0.63 11.79 -18.54
N ARG A 345 -0.13 10.73 -18.23
CA ARG A 345 -1.59 10.80 -18.08
C ARG A 345 -2.08 10.07 -16.84
N LEU A 346 -3.20 10.54 -16.27
CA LEU A 346 -3.94 9.85 -15.22
C LEU A 346 -5.44 9.89 -15.57
N GLY A 347 -6.02 8.71 -15.83
CA GLY A 347 -7.37 8.63 -16.39
C GLY A 347 -7.45 9.32 -17.75
N ALA A 348 -8.42 10.21 -17.93
CA ALA A 348 -8.58 11.02 -19.15
C ALA A 348 -7.78 12.34 -19.14
N GLY A 349 -7.07 12.65 -18.05
CA GLY A 349 -6.36 13.92 -17.87
C GLY A 349 -4.86 13.80 -18.15
N GLU A 350 -4.31 14.81 -18.80
CA GLU A 350 -2.87 14.99 -18.98
C GLU A 350 -2.22 15.54 -17.71
N HIS A 351 -0.98 15.14 -17.44
CA HIS A 351 -0.19 15.66 -16.35
C HIS A 351 1.22 16.02 -16.82
N ALA A 352 1.70 17.21 -16.45
CA ALA A 352 3.03 17.68 -16.77
C ALA A 352 3.77 18.08 -15.50
N MET A 353 5.10 18.02 -15.50
CA MET A 353 5.96 18.46 -14.39
C MET A 353 7.32 18.91 -14.90
N THR A 354 7.81 20.04 -14.40
CA THR A 354 9.20 20.43 -14.63
C THR A 354 10.15 19.52 -13.86
N ALA A 355 11.14 18.96 -14.53
CA ALA A 355 12.17 18.11 -13.94
C ALA A 355 13.53 18.44 -14.51
N ASN A 356 14.56 18.28 -13.68
CA ASN A 356 15.96 18.37 -14.10
C ASN A 356 16.78 17.11 -13.74
N ALA A 357 16.16 16.17 -13.02
CA ALA A 357 16.73 14.84 -12.75
C ALA A 357 16.42 13.90 -13.92
N VAL A 358 16.97 14.23 -15.09
CA VAL A 358 16.85 13.46 -16.34
C VAL A 358 18.24 13.08 -16.81
N MET A 359 18.43 11.82 -17.20
CA MET A 359 19.72 11.31 -17.68
C MET A 359 19.55 10.38 -18.88
N SER A 360 20.43 10.53 -19.88
CA SER A 360 20.64 9.47 -20.88
C SER A 360 21.35 8.29 -20.22
N VAL A 361 20.87 7.07 -20.46
CA VAL A 361 21.35 5.85 -19.78
C VAL A 361 22.12 4.95 -20.73
N SER A 362 21.58 4.70 -21.92
CA SER A 362 22.15 3.73 -22.87
C SER A 362 21.79 4.10 -24.31
N LEU A 363 22.64 3.68 -25.24
CA LEU A 363 22.37 3.75 -26.69
C LEU A 363 21.88 2.42 -27.26
N HIS A 364 22.13 1.28 -26.60
CA HIS A 364 21.69 -0.05 -27.05
C HIS A 364 21.30 -0.95 -25.87
N PRO A 365 19.99 -1.09 -25.56
CA PRO A 365 18.87 -0.35 -26.14
C PRO A 365 18.93 1.14 -25.81
N VAL A 366 18.20 1.98 -26.55
CA VAL A 366 18.14 3.43 -26.29
C VAL A 366 17.31 3.68 -25.03
N LEU A 367 17.97 4.08 -23.94
CA LEU A 367 17.34 4.25 -22.63
C LEU A 367 17.59 5.65 -22.08
N LEU A 368 16.57 6.19 -21.42
CA LEU A 368 16.61 7.42 -20.64
C LEU A 368 16.03 7.14 -19.25
N ALA A 369 16.49 7.85 -18.22
CA ALA A 369 15.91 7.77 -16.89
C ALA A 369 15.50 9.12 -16.33
N VAL A 370 14.46 9.09 -15.49
CA VAL A 370 13.93 10.23 -14.75
C VAL A 370 13.78 9.85 -13.27
N CYS A 371 14.12 10.76 -12.34
CA CYS A 371 13.85 10.57 -10.91
C CYS A 371 12.70 11.48 -10.46
N ILE A 372 11.66 10.90 -9.87
CA ILE A 372 10.44 11.60 -9.46
C ILE A 372 10.25 11.45 -7.96
N ASP A 373 9.91 12.54 -7.26
CA ASP A 373 9.57 12.53 -5.84
C ASP A 373 8.35 11.61 -5.60
N ASN A 374 8.44 10.70 -4.62
CA ASN A 374 7.39 9.71 -4.34
C ASN A 374 6.06 10.35 -3.90
N ALA A 375 6.10 11.57 -3.35
CA ALA A 375 4.91 12.34 -2.97
C ALA A 375 4.33 13.16 -4.12
N ALA A 376 5.01 13.25 -5.27
CA ALA A 376 4.50 13.97 -6.42
C ALA A 376 3.33 13.22 -7.07
N ARG A 377 2.25 13.94 -7.40
CA ARG A 377 1.13 13.41 -8.18
C ARG A 377 1.56 12.86 -9.55
N PHE A 378 2.67 13.36 -10.08
CA PHE A 378 3.29 12.87 -11.31
C PHE A 378 3.82 11.44 -11.16
N CYS A 379 4.34 11.07 -9.98
CA CYS A 379 4.80 9.71 -9.72
C CYS A 379 3.64 8.72 -9.83
N GLU A 380 2.52 9.01 -9.15
CA GLU A 380 1.30 8.19 -9.22
C GLU A 380 0.78 8.08 -10.67
N ALA A 381 0.73 9.19 -11.41
CA ALA A 381 0.30 9.20 -12.80
C ALA A 381 1.21 8.36 -13.71
N LEU A 382 2.54 8.45 -13.53
CA LEU A 382 3.50 7.68 -14.31
C LEU A 382 3.45 6.18 -13.97
N GLU A 383 3.26 5.83 -12.70
CA GLU A 383 3.07 4.43 -12.28
C GLU A 383 1.81 3.83 -12.90
N ALA A 384 0.73 4.59 -12.97
CA ALA A 384 -0.52 4.14 -13.58
C ALA A 384 -0.45 4.04 -15.11
N SER A 385 0.24 4.98 -15.77
CA SER A 385 0.26 5.06 -17.24
C SER A 385 1.30 4.18 -17.90
N GLY A 386 2.45 3.95 -17.24
CA GLY A 386 3.61 3.25 -17.79
C GLY A 386 4.33 3.96 -18.93
N VAL A 387 3.94 5.19 -19.28
CA VAL A 387 4.52 5.97 -20.38
C VAL A 387 4.73 7.44 -19.99
N PHE A 388 5.76 8.06 -20.56
CA PHE A 388 6.05 9.48 -20.35
C PHE A 388 6.74 10.09 -21.56
N THR A 389 6.71 11.42 -21.64
CA THR A 389 7.54 12.18 -22.58
C THR A 389 8.52 13.06 -21.84
N VAL A 390 9.64 13.36 -22.47
CA VAL A 390 10.65 14.33 -22.00
C VAL A 390 10.74 15.45 -23.02
N ASN A 391 10.49 16.68 -22.60
CA ASN A 391 10.57 17.88 -23.44
C ASN A 391 11.71 18.77 -22.93
N VAL A 392 12.81 18.84 -23.67
CA VAL A 392 14.00 19.65 -23.30
C VAL A 392 13.72 21.11 -23.60
N LEU A 393 13.78 21.98 -22.59
CA LEU A 393 13.37 23.38 -22.72
C LEU A 393 14.50 24.31 -23.20
N PRO A 394 14.25 25.19 -24.19
CA PRO A 394 15.10 26.33 -24.48
C PRO A 394 14.92 27.45 -23.44
N ALA A 395 15.85 28.41 -23.40
CA ALA A 395 15.83 29.55 -22.50
C ALA A 395 14.58 30.42 -22.66
N SER A 396 14.02 30.49 -23.87
CA SER A 396 12.75 31.19 -24.17
C SER A 396 11.54 30.59 -23.45
N ALA A 397 11.57 29.28 -23.17
CA ALA A 397 10.51 28.53 -22.50
C ALA A 397 10.56 28.63 -20.96
N ARG A 398 11.38 29.53 -20.40
CA ARG A 398 11.55 29.67 -18.95
C ARG A 398 10.23 29.86 -18.20
N GLY A 399 9.32 30.67 -18.75
CA GLY A 399 8.02 30.91 -18.12
C GLY A 399 7.18 29.64 -17.95
N HIS A 400 7.16 28.77 -18.95
CA HIS A 400 6.44 27.49 -18.88
C HIS A 400 7.13 26.51 -17.93
N GLY A 401 8.47 26.48 -17.91
CA GLY A 401 9.23 25.70 -16.93
C GLY A 401 8.97 26.13 -15.48
N GLU A 402 8.85 27.43 -15.19
CA GLU A 402 8.51 27.95 -13.87
C GLU A 402 7.04 27.66 -13.49
N TRP A 403 6.12 27.83 -14.44
CA TRP A 403 4.70 27.47 -14.26
C TRP A 403 4.55 25.99 -13.87
N LEU A 404 5.15 25.09 -14.63
CA LEU A 404 5.06 23.64 -14.43
C LEU A 404 5.90 23.12 -13.25
N ALA A 405 6.70 23.98 -12.62
CA ALA A 405 7.38 23.73 -11.34
C ALA A 405 6.57 24.22 -10.12
N THR A 406 5.50 25.00 -10.32
CA THR A 406 4.76 25.62 -9.22
C THR A 406 4.02 24.57 -8.37
N PRO A 407 4.30 24.48 -7.06
CA PRO A 407 3.59 23.57 -6.16
C PRO A 407 2.09 23.90 -6.06
N GLY A 408 1.23 22.87 -6.02
CA GLY A 408 -0.20 23.05 -5.80
C GLY A 408 -0.99 23.61 -7.00
N ARG A 409 -0.38 23.75 -8.18
CA ARG A 409 -1.10 24.18 -9.39
C ARG A 409 -2.28 23.26 -9.74
N PRO A 410 -3.35 23.77 -10.39
CA PRO A 410 -4.45 22.94 -10.89
C PRO A 410 -3.95 21.86 -11.85
N LEU A 411 -4.54 20.65 -11.81
CA LEU A 411 -4.26 19.62 -12.82
C LEU A 411 -5.05 19.84 -14.10
N ALA A 412 -6.33 20.18 -13.97
CA ALA A 412 -7.18 20.46 -15.12
C ALA A 412 -6.68 21.75 -15.79
N GLY A 413 -6.47 21.69 -17.11
CA GLY A 413 -6.00 22.82 -17.91
C GLY A 413 -4.54 23.24 -17.69
N GLN A 414 -3.72 22.41 -17.02
CA GLN A 414 -2.34 22.78 -16.69
C GLN A 414 -1.46 23.06 -17.93
N LEU A 415 -1.85 22.51 -19.09
CA LEU A 415 -1.19 22.68 -20.38
C LEU A 415 -1.93 23.65 -21.32
N ASP A 416 -3.06 24.25 -20.92
CA ASP A 416 -3.87 25.12 -21.81
C ASP A 416 -3.09 26.33 -22.34
N GLN A 417 -2.10 26.79 -21.57
CA GLN A 417 -1.21 27.91 -21.91
C GLN A 417 0.14 27.48 -22.49
N VAL A 418 0.38 26.17 -22.66
CA VAL A 418 1.66 25.63 -23.14
C VAL A 418 1.41 24.96 -24.49
N PRO A 419 1.83 25.57 -25.62
CA PRO A 419 1.63 25.01 -26.94
C PRO A 419 2.22 23.59 -27.03
N ALA A 420 1.36 22.61 -27.33
CA ALA A 420 1.71 21.21 -27.39
C ALA A 420 0.86 20.46 -28.41
N TYR A 421 1.41 19.38 -28.93
CA TYR A 421 0.72 18.43 -29.80
C TYR A 421 0.85 17.02 -29.23
N SER A 422 -0.07 16.12 -29.60
CA SER A 422 -0.01 14.73 -29.15
C SER A 422 1.12 13.97 -29.86
N GLY A 423 1.96 13.31 -29.07
CA GLY A 423 3.05 12.48 -29.57
C GLY A 423 2.55 11.24 -30.32
N PRO A 424 3.18 10.87 -31.45
CA PRO A 424 2.72 9.76 -32.28
C PRO A 424 2.81 8.37 -31.61
N MET A 425 3.73 8.16 -30.65
CA MET A 425 3.92 6.85 -30.03
C MET A 425 3.09 6.65 -28.77
N THR A 426 3.09 7.65 -27.88
CA THR A 426 2.49 7.55 -26.55
C THR A 426 1.13 8.25 -26.44
N GLY A 427 0.82 9.12 -27.40
CA GLY A 427 -0.34 10.02 -27.38
C GLY A 427 -0.21 11.15 -26.36
N LEU A 428 0.93 11.28 -25.68
CA LEU A 428 1.16 12.26 -24.63
C LEU A 428 1.63 13.61 -25.20
N PRO A 429 1.43 14.72 -24.48
CA PRO A 429 1.86 16.03 -24.96
C PRO A 429 3.36 16.15 -25.23
N LEU A 430 3.67 16.69 -26.40
CA LEU A 430 4.98 17.14 -26.83
C LEU A 430 4.93 18.65 -27.03
N LEU A 431 5.78 19.40 -26.32
CA LEU A 431 5.74 20.86 -26.33
C LEU A 431 6.35 21.40 -27.63
N GLU A 432 5.67 22.29 -28.34
CA GLU A 432 6.11 22.84 -29.64
C GLU A 432 7.43 23.61 -29.56
N GLU A 433 7.69 24.26 -28.44
CA GLU A 433 8.90 25.05 -28.20
C GLU A 433 10.10 24.21 -27.74
N ALA A 434 9.91 22.93 -27.37
CA ALA A 434 11.00 22.10 -26.87
C ALA A 434 12.10 21.92 -27.93
N SER A 435 13.35 22.06 -27.49
CA SER A 435 14.53 21.86 -28.35
C SER A 435 14.66 20.40 -28.77
N ALA A 436 14.29 19.47 -27.89
CA ALA A 436 14.25 18.04 -28.19
C ALA A 436 13.15 17.37 -27.38
N ARG A 437 12.63 16.26 -27.91
CA ARG A 437 11.54 15.48 -27.34
C ARG A 437 11.88 14.01 -27.40
N ALA A 438 11.51 13.27 -26.36
CA ALA A 438 11.58 11.82 -26.35
C ALA A 438 10.26 11.24 -25.86
N GLU A 439 9.77 10.22 -26.55
CA GLU A 439 8.63 9.41 -26.13
C GLU A 439 9.13 8.10 -25.52
N CYS A 440 8.67 7.78 -24.31
CA CYS A 440 9.26 6.72 -23.51
C CYS A 440 8.19 5.80 -22.93
N ARG A 441 8.48 4.50 -22.97
CA ARG A 441 7.75 3.49 -22.20
C ARG A 441 8.62 2.99 -21.06
N VAL A 442 8.08 2.95 -19.85
CA VAL A 442 8.80 2.48 -18.66
C VAL A 442 9.14 1.00 -18.85
N VAL A 443 10.43 0.67 -18.72
CA VAL A 443 10.94 -0.71 -18.78
C VAL A 443 11.58 -1.15 -17.47
N HIS A 444 11.96 -0.21 -16.61
CA HIS A 444 12.44 -0.52 -15.28
C HIS A 444 12.09 0.60 -14.31
N ARG A 445 11.94 0.26 -13.03
CA ARG A 445 11.82 1.24 -11.95
C ARG A 445 12.61 0.77 -10.73
N ALA A 446 13.16 1.73 -10.01
CA ALA A 446 13.81 1.50 -8.72
C ALA A 446 13.43 2.62 -7.75
N VAL A 447 12.92 2.26 -6.56
CA VAL A 447 12.65 3.25 -5.52
C VAL A 447 13.96 3.54 -4.77
N LEU A 448 14.41 4.79 -4.84
CA LEU A 448 15.72 5.24 -4.38
C LEU A 448 15.55 6.41 -3.39
N GLY A 449 15.37 6.11 -2.11
CA GLY A 449 15.15 7.15 -1.10
C GLY A 449 13.72 7.68 -1.11
N ASP A 450 13.59 9.00 -1.16
CA ASP A 450 12.32 9.72 -1.30
C ASP A 450 11.92 9.94 -2.78
N HIS A 451 12.67 9.37 -3.72
CA HIS A 451 12.38 9.41 -5.16
C HIS A 451 12.28 8.00 -5.75
N THR A 452 11.60 7.89 -6.89
CA THR A 452 11.60 6.70 -7.75
C THR A 452 12.30 7.02 -9.07
N LEU A 453 13.31 6.22 -9.41
CA LEU A 453 13.97 6.20 -10.70
C LEU A 453 13.11 5.39 -11.67
N PHE A 454 12.67 6.00 -12.76
CA PHE A 454 12.04 5.32 -13.88
C PHE A 454 13.01 5.29 -15.05
N VAL A 455 13.26 4.10 -15.61
CA VAL A 455 14.01 3.91 -16.85
C VAL A 455 13.03 3.65 -17.97
N GLY A 456 13.03 4.52 -18.97
CA GLY A 456 12.23 4.42 -20.18
C GLY A 456 13.04 3.90 -21.35
N LEU A 457 12.46 2.97 -22.11
CA LEU A 457 12.86 2.70 -23.48
C LEU A 457 12.36 3.85 -24.34
N VAL A 458 13.26 4.48 -25.08
CA VAL A 458 12.94 5.57 -25.98
C VAL A 458 12.38 4.98 -27.28
N GLU A 459 11.09 5.23 -27.53
CA GLU A 459 10.35 4.70 -28.68
C GLU A 459 10.35 5.66 -29.86
N ASP A 460 10.45 6.97 -29.61
CA ASP A 460 10.66 8.01 -30.62
C ASP A 460 11.44 9.21 -30.06
N VAL A 461 12.16 9.92 -30.94
CA VAL A 461 12.87 11.17 -30.63
C VAL A 461 12.65 12.16 -31.76
N SER A 462 12.36 13.41 -31.41
CA SER A 462 12.30 14.52 -32.37
C SER A 462 13.03 15.75 -31.86
N GLU A 463 13.61 16.51 -32.78
CA GLU A 463 14.21 17.82 -32.50
C GLU A 463 13.23 18.93 -32.88
N GLY A 464 13.22 20.04 -32.13
CA GLY A 464 12.43 21.21 -32.47
C GLY A 464 12.98 21.95 -33.68
N GLU A 465 12.12 22.55 -34.52
CA GLU A 465 12.56 23.33 -35.69
C GLU A 465 13.48 24.51 -35.30
N ALA A 466 13.30 25.04 -34.08
CA ALA A 466 14.14 26.09 -33.51
C ALA A 466 15.36 25.57 -32.71
N ALA A 467 15.61 24.25 -32.68
CA ALA A 467 16.69 23.65 -31.89
C ALA A 467 18.09 24.03 -32.39
N ALA A 468 18.22 24.34 -33.68
CA ALA A 468 19.47 24.80 -34.28
C ALA A 468 19.77 26.27 -33.91
N GLY A 469 20.20 26.50 -32.66
CA GLY A 469 20.70 27.80 -32.19
C GLY A 469 19.95 28.41 -30.99
N ALA A 470 18.93 27.74 -30.44
CA ALA A 470 18.30 28.19 -29.21
C ALA A 470 19.20 27.92 -27.99
N ASP A 471 19.42 28.94 -27.15
CA ASP A 471 20.12 28.76 -25.89
C ASP A 471 19.36 27.79 -24.98
N PRO A 472 20.01 26.80 -24.35
CA PRO A 472 19.33 25.87 -23.46
C PRO A 472 18.90 26.56 -22.16
N LEU A 473 17.78 26.14 -21.59
CA LEU A 473 17.41 26.51 -20.23
C LEU A 473 18.19 25.64 -19.24
N LEU A 474 18.96 26.29 -18.38
CA LEU A 474 19.77 25.65 -17.35
C LEU A 474 19.17 25.86 -15.96
N PHE A 475 19.31 24.87 -15.09
CA PHE A 475 19.10 25.00 -13.66
C PHE A 475 20.45 24.96 -12.94
N HIS A 476 20.78 26.06 -12.24
CA HIS A 476 22.04 26.18 -11.51
C HIS A 476 21.84 27.04 -10.26
N ARG A 477 22.33 26.57 -9.11
CA ARG A 477 22.19 27.23 -7.80
C ARG A 477 20.75 27.63 -7.47
N GLY A 478 19.81 26.70 -7.70
CA GLY A 478 18.40 26.89 -7.35
C GLY A 478 17.64 27.85 -8.27
N ARG A 479 18.17 28.20 -9.45
CA ARG A 479 17.55 29.15 -10.38
C ARG A 479 17.63 28.68 -11.83
N MET A 480 16.56 28.92 -12.59
CA MET A 480 16.52 28.72 -14.04
C MET A 480 17.13 29.93 -14.78
N ARG A 481 18.03 29.70 -15.73
CA ARG A 481 18.75 30.73 -16.51
C ARG A 481 19.13 30.21 -17.91
N GLY A 482 19.32 31.08 -18.89
CA GLY A 482 19.91 30.70 -20.18
C GLY A 482 21.44 30.52 -20.12
N LEU A 483 22.04 29.98 -21.18
CA LEU A 483 23.48 30.10 -21.42
C LEU A 483 23.83 31.60 -21.60
N LEU A 484 24.98 32.03 -21.07
CA LEU A 484 25.44 33.42 -21.12
C LEU A 484 25.93 33.83 -22.51
#